data_AF-A0A2S6TGP7-F1
#
_entry.id   AF-A0A2S6TGP7-F1
#
_cell.length_a   1.000
_cell.length_b   1.000
_cell.length_c   1.000
_cell.angle_alpha   90.00
_cell.angle_beta   90.00
_cell.angle_gamma   90.00
#
_symmetry.space_group_name_H-M   'P 1'
#
loop_
_entity.id
_entity.type
_entity.pdbx_description
1 polymer ?
#
loop_
_entity_poly.entity_id
_entity_poly.type
_entity_poly.pdbx_seq_one_letter_code
_entity_poly.pdbx_strand_id
1 'polypeptide(L)'
;MMAEICNMKDFFSLSECRDLLFHVQEHRFMLPQIEAALKVLKLKFLGFEMRDKSTLRKFRKSHPSRRALTSLDLWHEFELKNPNTFRSMYQFWCKDVS
;
A
#
# COMPACT_ATOMS: atom_id res chain seq x y z
N MET A 1 -16.88 1.52 -13.27
CA MET A 1 -15.99 2.08 -12.23
C MET A 1 -16.41 3.52 -11.92
N MET A 2 -17.63 3.75 -11.41
CA MET A 2 -18.15 5.07 -11.02
C MET A 2 -19.21 4.98 -9.90
N ALA A 3 -19.27 3.87 -9.15
CA ALA A 3 -20.35 3.62 -8.18
C ALA A 3 -19.88 3.48 -6.72
N GLU A 4 -18.58 3.45 -6.45
CA GLU A 4 -18.06 3.21 -5.09
C GLU A 4 -17.45 4.45 -4.41
N ILE A 5 -17.52 5.63 -5.04
CA ILE A 5 -16.90 6.85 -4.50
C ILE A 5 -17.76 7.48 -3.39
N CYS A 6 -19.07 7.21 -3.36
CA CYS A 6 -20.00 7.87 -2.44
C CYS A 6 -20.03 7.31 -1.01
N ASN A 7 -19.19 6.32 -0.67
CA ASN A 7 -19.30 5.58 0.60
C ASN A 7 -18.15 5.83 1.59
N MET A 8 -17.31 6.84 1.33
CA MET A 8 -16.34 7.33 2.33
C MET A 8 -17.00 8.44 3.15
N LYS A 9 -16.90 8.32 4.47
CA LYS A 9 -17.53 9.16 5.50
C LYS A 9 -17.11 10.64 5.50
N ASP A 10 -16.35 11.11 4.50
CA ASP A 10 -15.70 12.42 4.48
C ASP A 10 -16.26 13.37 3.40
N PHE A 11 -17.46 13.14 2.89
CA PHE A 11 -18.11 14.08 1.97
C PHE A 11 -18.82 15.21 2.72
N PHE A 12 -18.04 16.13 3.31
CA PHE A 12 -18.56 17.37 3.91
C PHE A 12 -17.79 18.61 3.44
N SER A 13 -17.71 18.85 2.13
CA SER A 13 -17.87 20.17 1.49
C SER A 13 -17.65 20.08 -0.02
N LEU A 14 -18.44 20.83 -0.80
CA LEU A 14 -18.35 20.88 -2.27
C LEU A 14 -17.02 21.47 -2.78
N SER A 15 -16.17 22.06 -1.92
CA SER A 15 -14.85 22.57 -2.30
C SER A 15 -13.75 21.50 -2.22
N GLU A 16 -13.74 20.64 -1.19
CA GLU A 16 -12.72 19.60 -1.03
C GLU A 16 -12.85 18.47 -2.06
N CYS A 17 -14.07 18.22 -2.57
CA CYS A 17 -14.27 17.24 -3.62
C CYS A 17 -13.55 17.63 -4.93
N ARG A 18 -13.36 18.93 -5.20
CA ARG A 18 -12.62 19.40 -6.37
C ARG A 18 -11.11 19.25 -6.17
N ASP A 19 -10.58 19.48 -4.97
CA ASP A 19 -9.16 19.24 -4.68
C ASP A 19 -8.82 17.75 -4.60
N LEU A 20 -9.73 16.89 -4.14
CA LEU A 20 -9.54 15.44 -4.10
C LEU A 20 -9.59 14.81 -5.51
N LEU A 21 -10.49 15.30 -6.36
CA LEU A 21 -10.63 14.82 -7.75
C LEU A 21 -9.54 15.36 -8.68
N PHE A 22 -8.87 16.45 -8.31
CA PHE A 22 -7.84 17.12 -9.12
C PHE A 22 -6.52 17.37 -8.38
N HIS A 23 -6.15 16.54 -7.39
CA HIS A 23 -4.75 16.53 -6.94
C HIS A 23 -3.89 15.87 -8.02
N VAL A 24 -3.37 16.72 -8.92
CA VAL A 24 -2.42 16.45 -10.01
C VAL A 24 -1.15 15.68 -9.56
N GLN A 25 -0.99 15.41 -8.26
CA GLN A 25 0.13 14.69 -7.66
C GLN A 25 -0.26 13.40 -6.91
N GLU A 26 -1.45 12.82 -7.09
CA GLU A 26 -1.66 11.40 -6.71
C GLU A 26 -0.88 10.49 -7.68
N HIS A 27 0.44 10.45 -7.52
CA HIS A 27 1.26 9.40 -8.10
C HIS A 27 0.84 8.09 -7.42
N ARG A 28 0.09 7.25 -8.15
CA ARG A 28 -0.16 5.88 -7.75
C ARG A 28 1.16 5.12 -7.81
N PHE A 29 1.83 5.04 -6.66
CA PHE A 29 3.01 4.21 -6.51
C PHE A 29 2.60 2.74 -6.57
N MET A 30 3.30 1.97 -7.39
CA MET A 30 3.31 0.52 -7.26
C MET A 30 4.45 0.09 -6.34
N LEU A 31 4.28 -1.06 -5.68
CA LEU A 31 5.30 -1.64 -4.80
C LEU A 31 6.71 -1.75 -5.43
N PRO A 32 6.88 -2.06 -6.74
CA PRO A 32 8.20 -2.02 -7.38
C PRO A 32 8.85 -0.62 -7.41
N GLN A 33 8.05 0.45 -7.53
CA GLN A 33 8.56 1.83 -7.49
C GLN A 33 9.01 2.22 -6.07
N ILE A 34 8.30 1.75 -5.05
CA ILE A 34 8.71 1.90 -3.65
C ILE A 34 10.03 1.14 -3.42
N GLU A 35 10.16 -0.07 -3.95
CA GLU A 35 11.39 -0.86 -3.83
C GLU A 35 12.59 -0.13 -4.46
N ALA A 36 12.42 0.46 -5.65
CA ALA A 36 13.45 1.27 -6.29
C ALA A 36 13.82 2.51 -5.48
N ALA A 37 12.83 3.22 -4.92
CA ALA A 37 13.08 4.39 -4.08
C ALA A 37 13.86 4.04 -2.80
N LEU A 38 13.51 2.93 -2.13
CA LEU A 38 14.21 2.45 -0.93
C LEU A 38 15.67 2.11 -1.23
N LYS A 39 15.96 1.52 -2.41
CA LYS A 39 17.34 1.24 -2.85
C LYS A 39 18.17 2.53 -3.00
N VAL A 40 17.60 3.56 -3.63
CA VAL A 40 18.27 4.87 -3.80
C VAL A 40 18.52 5.54 -2.46
N LEU A 41 17.54 5.46 -1.54
CA LEU A 41 17.62 6.07 -0.21
C LEU A 41 18.43 5.26 0.81
N LYS A 42 19.03 4.12 0.42
CA LYS A 42 19.73 3.19 1.33
C LYS A 42 18.87 2.78 2.53
N LEU A 43 17.60 2.47 2.27
CA LEU A 43 16.66 2.00 3.28
C LEU A 43 16.35 0.51 3.08
N LYS A 44 16.39 -0.24 4.18
CA LYS A 44 15.96 -1.64 4.21
C LYS A 44 14.51 -1.75 4.64
N PHE A 45 13.67 -2.33 3.79
CA PHE A 45 12.29 -2.66 4.12
C PHE A 45 12.21 -3.73 5.22
N LEU A 46 11.36 -3.51 6.22
CA LEU A 46 11.15 -4.43 7.36
C LEU A 46 9.77 -5.10 7.36
N GLY A 47 8.82 -4.60 6.57
CA GLY A 47 7.46 -5.13 6.50
C GLY A 47 6.39 -4.05 6.62
N PHE A 48 5.18 -4.38 6.17
CA PHE A 48 4.01 -3.52 6.30
C PHE A 48 3.47 -3.49 7.73
N GLU A 49 3.05 -2.31 8.15
CA GLU A 49 2.18 -2.13 9.29
C GLU A 49 0.73 -2.38 8.86
N MET A 50 0.21 -3.54 9.24
CA MET A 50 -1.15 -3.95 8.87
C MET A 50 -2.08 -3.85 10.08
N ARG A 51 -3.03 -2.90 10.04
CA ARG A 51 -4.09 -2.82 11.05
C ARG A 51 -5.01 -4.05 10.98
N ASP A 52 -5.29 -4.54 9.77
CA ASP A 52 -6.09 -5.74 9.55
C ASP A 52 -5.26 -7.02 9.66
N LYS A 53 -5.44 -7.74 10.77
CA LYS A 53 -4.82 -9.06 11.00
C LYS A 53 -5.30 -10.13 10.03
N SER A 54 -6.47 -9.98 9.41
CA SER A 54 -7.02 -10.93 8.45
C SER A 54 -6.17 -10.98 7.18
N THR A 55 -5.75 -9.81 6.70
CA THR A 55 -4.90 -9.67 5.52
C THR A 55 -3.52 -10.30 5.75
N LEU A 56 -2.91 -10.06 6.93
CA LEU A 56 -1.64 -10.69 7.29
C LEU A 56 -1.74 -12.23 7.34
N ARG A 57 -2.87 -12.77 7.83
CA ARG A 57 -3.12 -14.22 7.84
C ARG A 57 -3.28 -14.78 6.42
N LYS A 58 -4.01 -14.09 5.54
CA LYS A 58 -4.15 -14.49 4.13
C LYS A 58 -2.80 -14.50 3.42
N PHE A 59 -1.99 -13.46 3.61
CA PHE A 59 -0.65 -13.37 3.05
C PHE A 59 0.25 -14.52 3.53
N ARG A 60 0.27 -14.80 4.85
CA ARG A 60 1.06 -15.92 5.39
C ARG A 60 0.60 -17.28 4.88
N LYS A 61 -0.69 -17.44 4.57
CA LYS A 61 -1.22 -18.68 4.00
C LYS A 61 -0.75 -18.88 2.55
N SER A 62 -0.65 -17.82 1.76
CA SER A 62 -0.14 -17.88 0.38
C SER A 62 1.40 -17.93 0.33
N HIS A 63 2.08 -17.31 1.30
CA HIS A 63 3.53 -17.21 1.37
C HIS A 63 4.03 -17.63 2.76
N PRO A 64 4.24 -18.94 3.01
CA PRO A 64 4.55 -19.46 4.34
C PRO A 64 5.95 -19.11 4.84
N SER A 65 6.85 -18.68 3.96
CA SER A 65 8.22 -18.28 4.34
C SER A 65 8.18 -17.04 5.23
N ARG A 66 8.89 -17.08 6.37
CA ARG A 66 9.01 -15.92 7.27
C ARG A 66 9.66 -14.71 6.58
N ARG A 67 10.53 -14.95 5.60
CA ARG A 67 11.16 -13.89 4.78
C ARG A 67 10.21 -13.24 3.78
N ALA A 68 9.04 -13.84 3.53
CA ALA A 68 8.06 -13.29 2.61
C ALA A 68 7.49 -11.95 3.11
N LEU A 69 7.37 -11.76 4.42
CA LEU A 69 6.86 -10.51 5.00
C LEU A 69 7.75 -9.29 4.69
N THR A 70 9.04 -9.54 4.44
CA THR A 70 10.04 -8.51 4.11
C THR A 70 10.32 -8.41 2.60
N SER A 71 9.56 -9.09 1.75
CA SER A 71 9.74 -9.05 0.29
C SER A 71 8.62 -8.21 -0.34
N LEU A 72 8.98 -7.05 -0.91
CA LEU A 72 8.04 -6.19 -1.62
C LEU A 72 7.47 -6.87 -2.88
N ASP A 73 8.25 -7.72 -3.55
CA ASP A 73 7.80 -8.47 -4.73
C ASP A 73 6.65 -9.43 -4.39
N LEU A 74 6.77 -10.19 -3.29
CA LEU A 74 5.71 -11.10 -2.85
C LEU A 74 4.46 -10.36 -2.39
N TRP A 75 4.62 -9.17 -1.80
CA TRP A 75 3.50 -8.28 -1.51
C TRP A 75 2.84 -7.75 -2.78
N HIS A 76 3.62 -7.46 -3.82
CA HIS A 76 3.08 -7.03 -5.11
C HIS A 76 2.27 -8.13 -5.79
N GLU A 77 2.79 -9.36 -5.84
CA GLU A 77 2.04 -10.51 -6.34
C GLU A 77 0.75 -10.77 -5.56
N PHE A 78 0.79 -10.58 -4.24
CA PHE A 78 -0.39 -10.72 -3.38
C PHE A 78 -1.42 -9.61 -3.65
N GLU A 79 -0.97 -8.37 -3.80
CA GLU A 79 -1.80 -7.20 -4.10
C GLU A 79 -2.50 -7.33 -5.46
N LEU A 80 -1.81 -7.81 -6.49
CA LEU A 80 -2.41 -8.07 -7.80
C LEU A 80 -3.60 -9.04 -7.73
N LYS A 81 -3.54 -10.02 -6.81
CA LYS A 81 -4.62 -10.98 -6.55
C LYS A 81 -5.67 -10.46 -5.56
N ASN A 82 -5.32 -9.46 -4.77
CA ASN A 82 -6.14 -8.88 -3.70
C ASN A 82 -6.06 -7.35 -3.79
N PRO A 83 -6.69 -6.71 -4.80
CA PRO A 83 -6.52 -5.27 -5.07
C PRO A 83 -6.99 -4.38 -3.92
N ASN A 84 -7.79 -4.93 -2.99
CA ASN A 84 -8.26 -4.25 -1.80
C ASN A 84 -7.30 -4.34 -0.58
N THR A 85 -6.10 -4.89 -0.76
CA THR A 85 -5.12 -5.07 0.34
C THR A 85 -4.66 -3.74 0.93
N PHE A 86 -4.39 -2.76 0.07
CA PHE A 86 -3.89 -1.44 0.46
C PHE A 86 -4.82 -0.32 -0.03
N ARG A 87 -6.14 -0.45 0.19
CA ARG A 87 -7.15 0.53 -0.29
C ARG A 87 -6.92 1.97 0.16
N SER A 88 -6.14 2.18 1.22
CA SER A 88 -5.78 3.51 1.71
C SER A 88 -4.35 3.87 1.31
N MET A 89 -3.38 3.49 2.13
CA MET A 89 -1.97 3.85 1.97
C MET A 89 -1.06 2.70 2.37
N TYR A 90 0.11 2.65 1.74
CA TYR A 90 1.22 1.81 2.19
C TYR A 90 1.82 2.37 3.48
N GLN A 91 1.58 1.70 4.60
CA GLN A 91 2.22 1.98 5.89
C GLN A 91 3.24 0.87 6.16
N PHE A 92 4.52 1.21 6.28
CA PHE A 92 5.58 0.21 6.48
C PHE A 92 6.75 0.75 7.27
N TRP A 93 7.52 -0.19 7.83
CA TRP A 93 8.73 0.11 8.56
C TRP A 93 9.95 -0.08 7.66
N CYS A 94 10.90 0.85 7.76
CA CYS A 94 12.21 0.74 7.15
C CYS A 94 13.31 0.96 8.20
N LYS A 95 14.50 0.47 7.90
CA LYS A 95 15.70 0.72 8.67
C LYS A 95 16.72 1.41 7.79
N ASP A 96 17.37 2.44 8.31
CA ASP A 96 18.54 3.02 7.67
C ASP A 96 19.68 2.00 7.62
N VAL A 97 20.27 1.85 6.43
CA VAL A 97 21.45 1.02 6.19
C VAL A 97 22.61 1.81 5.58
N SER A 98 22.54 3.14 5.69
CA SER A 98 23.59 4.08 5.26
C SER A 98 24.88 3.97 6.05
#